data_AF-A0A7J2TRQ2-F1
#
_entry.id   AF-A0A7J2TRQ2-F1
#
_cell.length_a   1.000
_cell.length_b   1.000
_cell.length_c   1.000
_cell.angle_alpha   90.00
_cell.angle_beta   90.00
_cell.angle_gamma   90.00
#
_symmetry.space_group_name_H-M   'P 1'
#
loop_
_entity.id
_entity.type
_entity.pdbx_description
1 polymer ?
#
loop_
_entity_poly.entity_id
_entity_poly.type
_entity_poly.pdbx_seq_one_letter_code
_entity_poly.pdbx_strand_id
1 'polypeptide(L)'
;MTSVWIEMRCPQHGLERFKIKIIKKYNVSPDLIEPKFRTRPKPDLSGIVVGKNVGYDQIKDYLARYFYETGLMNNIISMRLRV
;
A
#
# COMPACT_ATOMS: atom_id res chain seq x y z
N MET A 1 -10.84 10.38 -1.98
CA MET A 1 -10.28 9.15 -2.61
C MET A 1 -9.25 8.63 -1.64
N THR A 2 -9.53 7.50 -1.00
CA THR A 2 -8.72 6.98 0.10
C THR A 2 -7.36 6.48 -0.39
N SER A 3 -6.29 6.92 0.26
CA SER A 3 -4.93 6.51 -0.08
C SER A 3 -4.05 6.43 1.16
N VAL A 4 -3.05 5.56 1.12
CA VAL A 4 -1.98 5.51 2.13
C VAL A 4 -0.78 6.26 1.56
N TRP A 5 -0.30 7.24 2.32
CA TRP A 5 0.94 7.95 2.05
C TRP A 5 2.06 7.22 2.76
N ILE A 6 3.11 6.93 2.02
CA ILE A 6 4.28 6.24 2.53
C ILE A 6 5.48 7.12 2.27
N GLU A 7 6.17 7.44 3.36
CA GLU A 7 7.45 8.13 3.33
C GLU A 7 8.53 7.08 3.50
N MET A 8 9.46 7.02 2.55
CA MET A 8 10.60 6.10 2.61
C MET A 8 11.93 6.81 2.40
N ARG A 9 13.00 6.21 2.94
CA ARG A 9 14.37 6.59 2.68
C ARG A 9 14.90 5.78 1.49
N CYS A 10 15.15 6.46 0.38
CA CYS A 10 15.81 5.91 -0.79
C CYS A 10 17.32 6.23 -0.73
N PRO A 11 18.21 5.24 -0.90
CA PRO A 11 19.65 5.47 -0.85
C PRO A 11 20.16 6.37 -2.00
N GLN A 12 19.46 6.42 -3.14
CA GLN A 12 19.85 7.26 -4.28
C GLN A 12 19.32 8.69 -4.22
N HIS A 13 18.08 8.89 -3.79
CA HIS A 13 17.42 10.21 -3.85
C HIS A 13 17.09 10.79 -2.46
N GLY A 14 17.44 10.11 -1.37
CA GLY A 14 17.20 10.58 -0.01
C GLY A 14 15.81 10.22 0.51
N LEU A 15 14.89 11.19 0.56
CA LEU A 15 13.54 11.03 1.11
C LEU A 15 12.52 10.99 -0.04
N GLU A 16 11.88 9.85 -0.23
CA GLU A 16 10.85 9.66 -1.24
C GLU A 16 9.47 9.51 -0.60
N ARG A 17 8.45 10.01 -1.30
CA ARG A 17 7.05 9.90 -0.88
C ARG A 17 6.23 9.32 -2.01
N PHE A 18 5.48 8.28 -1.71
CA PHE A 18 4.55 7.69 -2.68
C PHE A 18 3.18 7.41 -2.05
N LYS A 19 2.19 7.29 -2.93
CA LYS A 19 0.79 7.06 -2.55
C LYS A 19 0.34 5.71 -3.06
N ILE A 20 -0.18 4.90 -2.15
CA ILE A 20 -0.86 3.65 -2.47
C ILE A 20 -2.36 3.92 -2.47
N LYS A 21 -3.01 3.70 -3.61
CA LYS A 21 -4.46 3.88 -3.73
C LYS A 21 -5.20 2.73 -3.07
N ILE A 22 -6.20 3.02 -2.25
CA ILE A 22 -7.11 2.00 -1.71
C ILE A 22 -8.34 1.96 -2.63
N ILE A 23 -8.56 0.83 -3.29
CA ILE A 23 -9.67 0.63 -4.23
C ILE A 23 -10.68 -0.31 -3.56
N LYS A 24 -11.76 0.27 -3.03
CA LYS A 24 -12.82 -0.52 -2.41
C LYS A 24 -13.73 -1.11 -3.50
N LYS A 25 -13.87 -2.43 -3.52
CA LYS A 25 -14.76 -3.16 -4.43
C LYS A 25 -15.86 -3.86 -3.65
N TYR A 26 -17.07 -3.82 -4.20
CA TYR A 26 -18.27 -4.43 -3.61
C TYR A 26 -18.66 -5.78 -4.25
N ASN A 27 -18.13 -6.08 -5.44
CA ASN A 27 -18.38 -7.32 -6.18
C ASN A 27 -17.29 -8.39 -5.95
N VAL A 28 -16.49 -8.25 -4.90
CA VAL A 28 -15.42 -9.20 -4.53
C VAL A 28 -15.68 -9.72 -3.12
N SER A 29 -14.91 -10.72 -2.69
CA SER A 29 -15.01 -11.24 -1.32
C SER A 29 -14.94 -10.08 -0.30
N PRO A 30 -15.85 -10.01 0.68
CA PRO A 30 -15.91 -8.91 1.65
C PRO A 30 -14.61 -8.65 2.40
N ASP A 31 -13.80 -9.69 2.59
CA ASP A 31 -12.56 -9.68 3.37
C ASP A 31 -11.30 -9.71 2.47
N LEU A 32 -11.48 -9.54 1.16
CA LEU A 32 -10.38 -9.57 0.19
C LEU A 32 -9.42 -8.40 0.40
N ILE A 33 -8.12 -8.68 0.46
CA ILE A 33 -7.06 -7.67 0.38
C ILE A 33 -6.05 -8.16 -0.65
N GLU A 34 -5.98 -7.49 -1.80
CA GLU A 34 -5.08 -7.89 -2.89
C GLU A 34 -4.21 -6.72 -3.39
N PRO A 35 -2.93 -6.95 -3.66
CA PRO A 35 -2.03 -5.93 -4.17
C PRO A 35 -2.36 -5.67 -5.65
N LYS A 36 -2.41 -4.39 -6.02
CA LYS A 36 -2.53 -3.96 -7.41
C LYS A 36 -1.20 -3.42 -7.91
N PHE A 37 -0.55 -4.16 -8.79
CA PHE A 37 0.71 -3.75 -9.42
C PHE A 37 0.46 -2.88 -10.65
N ARG A 38 1.40 -1.97 -10.93
CA ARG A 38 1.48 -1.31 -12.25
C ARG A 38 1.94 -2.31 -13.29
N THR A 39 1.48 -2.15 -14.52
CA THR A 39 1.94 -2.98 -15.64
C THR A 39 3.18 -2.41 -16.31
N ARG A 40 3.35 -1.07 -16.31
CA ARG A 40 4.48 -0.34 -16.91
C ARG A 40 4.79 0.94 -16.12
N PRO A 41 6.04 1.43 -16.12
CA PRO A 41 7.24 0.83 -16.72
C PRO A 41 7.83 -0.35 -15.94
N LYS A 42 7.51 -0.50 -14.63
CA LYS A 42 7.92 -1.63 -13.80
C LYS A 42 6.74 -2.14 -12.95
N PRO A 43 6.71 -3.43 -12.59
CA PRO A 43 5.68 -4.03 -11.76
C PRO A 43 5.84 -3.65 -10.29
N ASP A 44 5.51 -2.40 -9.97
CA ASP A 44 5.55 -1.89 -8.60
C ASP A 44 4.15 -1.78 -8.00
N LEU A 45 4.08 -1.88 -6.67
CA LEU A 45 2.83 -1.74 -5.92
C LEU A 45 2.24 -0.35 -6.13
N SER A 46 1.05 -0.30 -6.72
CA SER A 46 0.38 0.95 -7.11
C SER A 46 -0.86 1.25 -6.28
N GLY A 47 -1.44 0.22 -5.70
CA GLY A 47 -2.66 0.27 -4.93
C GLY A 47 -2.97 -1.09 -4.31
N ILE A 48 -4.05 -1.13 -3.56
CA ILE A 48 -4.59 -2.34 -2.97
C ILE A 48 -6.08 -2.37 -3.27
N VAL A 49 -6.58 -3.53 -3.67
CA VAL A 49 -7.99 -3.79 -3.82
C VAL A 49 -8.49 -4.36 -2.50
N VAL A 50 -9.52 -3.73 -1.94
CA VAL A 50 -10.08 -4.12 -0.65
C VAL A 50 -11.56 -4.43 -0.77
N GLY A 51 -12.01 -5.47 -0.07
CA GLY A 51 -13.42 -5.83 0.05
C GLY A 51 -14.22 -4.87 0.93
N LYS A 52 -15.52 -5.12 1.04
CA LYS A 52 -16.46 -4.27 1.78
C LYS A 52 -16.12 -4.17 3.28
N ASN A 53 -15.73 -5.29 3.91
CA ASN A 53 -15.55 -5.42 5.36
C ASN A 53 -14.12 -5.16 5.82
N VAL A 54 -13.20 -4.90 4.89
CA VAL A 54 -11.82 -4.61 5.24
C VAL A 54 -11.71 -3.25 5.93
N GLY A 55 -11.23 -3.28 7.17
CA GLY A 55 -10.93 -2.12 7.99
C GLY A 55 -9.56 -1.51 7.70
N TYR A 56 -9.33 -0.29 8.20
CA TYR A 56 -8.07 0.41 7.99
C TYR A 56 -6.88 -0.25 8.67
N ASP A 57 -7.08 -0.85 9.85
CA ASP A 57 -6.01 -1.52 10.58
C ASP A 57 -5.54 -2.77 9.83
N GLN A 58 -6.45 -3.53 9.23
CA GLN A 58 -6.12 -4.67 8.37
C GLN A 58 -5.31 -4.24 7.14
N ILE A 59 -5.63 -3.08 6.54
CA ILE A 59 -4.87 -2.53 5.40
C ILE A 59 -3.46 -2.16 5.82
N LYS A 60 -3.30 -1.52 6.99
CA LYS A 60 -1.98 -1.16 7.52
C LYS A 60 -1.15 -2.39 7.83
N ASP A 61 -1.73 -3.39 8.48
CA ASP A 61 -1.05 -4.65 8.81
C ASP A 61 -0.63 -5.40 7.55
N TYR A 62 -1.50 -5.46 6.54
CA TYR A 62 -1.17 -6.04 5.25
C TYR A 62 0.00 -5.32 4.57
N LEU A 63 -0.03 -3.98 4.53
CA LEU A 63 1.06 -3.20 3.96
C LEU A 63 2.36 -3.37 4.73
N ALA A 64 2.32 -3.35 6.06
CA ALA A 64 3.50 -3.56 6.89
C ALA A 64 4.13 -4.93 6.61
N ARG A 65 3.33 -5.99 6.51
CA ARG A 65 3.80 -7.33 6.13
C ARG A 65 4.40 -7.36 4.73
N TYR A 66 3.73 -6.75 3.74
CA TYR A 66 4.23 -6.65 2.38
C TYR A 66 5.61 -5.96 2.31
N PHE A 67 5.79 -4.86 3.04
CA PHE A 67 7.07 -4.15 3.06
C PHE A 67 8.16 -4.87 3.85
N TYR A 68 7.77 -5.65 4.85
CA TYR A 68 8.67 -6.54 5.56
C TYR A 68 9.18 -7.65 4.64
N GLU A 69 8.29 -8.34 3.94
CA GLU A 69 8.62 -9.43 3.01
C GLU A 69 9.47 -8.95 1.82
N THR A 70 9.26 -7.72 1.36
CA THR A 70 10.06 -7.11 0.27
C THR A 70 11.38 -6.51 0.74
N GLY A 71 11.69 -6.56 2.05
CA GLY A 71 12.92 -6.00 2.61
C GLY A 71 12.98 -4.47 2.64
N LEU A 72 11.88 -3.79 2.34
CA LEU A 72 11.77 -2.34 2.28
C LEU A 72 11.36 -1.70 3.61
N MET A 73 10.95 -2.51 4.61
CA MET A 73 10.45 -2.03 5.89
C MET A 73 11.42 -1.08 6.61
N ASN A 74 12.71 -1.38 6.59
CA ASN A 74 13.74 -0.55 7.23
C ASN A 74 13.87 0.84 6.59
N ASN A 75 13.40 0.99 5.36
CA ASN A 75 13.40 2.26 4.65
C ASN A 75 12.13 3.06 4.93
N ILE A 76 11.08 2.47 5.50
CA ILE A 76 9.82 3.19 5.75
C ILE A 76 9.95 4.04 7.00
N ILE A 77 9.67 5.33 6.85
CA ILE A 77 9.73 6.32 7.92
C ILE A 77 8.33 6.56 8.48
N SER A 78 7.33 6.68 7.61
CA SER A 78 5.95 6.85 8.06
C SER A 78 4.93 6.30 7.07
N MET A 79 3.83 5.78 7.61
CA MET A 79 2.64 5.40 6.86
C MET A 79 1.44 6.17 7.39
N ARG A 80 0.86 7.05 6.57
CA ARG A 80 -0.28 7.88 6.95
C ARG A 80 -1.46 7.63 6.03
N LEU A 81 -2.60 7.30 6.63
CA LEU A 81 -3.86 7.20 5.89
C LEU A 81 -4.41 8.60 5.60
N ARG A 82 -4.77 8.85 4.35
CA ARG A 82 -5.53 10.02 3.90
C ARG A 82 -6.87 9.52 3.35
N VAL A 83 -7.94 9.78 4.08
CA VAL A 83 -9.33 9.48 3.68
C VAL A 83 -9.88 10.63 2.86
#